data_AF-A0A3S3S8T1-F1
#
_entry.id   AF-A0A3S3S8T1-F1
#
_cell.length_a   1.000
_cell.length_b   1.000
_cell.length_c   1.000
_cell.angle_alpha   90.00
_cell.angle_beta   90.00
_cell.angle_gamma   90.00
#
_symmetry.space_group_name_H-M   'P 1'
#
loop_
_entity.id
_entity.type
_entity.pdbx_description
1 polymer ?
#
loop_
_entity_poly.entity_id
_entity_poly.type
_entity_poly.pdbx_seq_one_letter_code
_entity_poly.pdbx_strand_id
1 'polypeptide(L)' 'MPSPKSSAIDANLITEGLAFGESPRWHDGRLWVCNWGTGEIVAVDADGNSEIMLTI' A
#
# COMPACT_ATOMS: atom_id res chain seq x y z
N MET A 1 1.41 2.04 -36.93
CA MET A 1 1.96 3.17 -36.14
C MET A 1 2.31 2.62 -34.77
N PRO A 2 3.52 2.83 -34.22
CA PRO A 2 3.78 2.47 -32.84
C PRO A 2 3.03 3.46 -31.93
N SER A 3 2.28 2.93 -30.97
CA SER A 3 1.60 3.74 -29.95
C SER A 3 2.61 4.55 -29.13
N PRO A 4 2.25 5.76 -28.65
CA PRO A 4 3.13 6.53 -27.79
C PRO A 4 3.33 5.77 -26.47
N LYS A 5 4.59 5.65 -26.02
CA LYS A 5 4.89 5.19 -24.65
C LYS A 5 4.33 6.23 -23.68
N SER A 6 3.48 5.77 -22.76
CA SER A 6 2.88 6.59 -21.71
C SER A 6 3.97 7.32 -20.90
N SER A 7 3.81 8.63 -20.73
CA SER A 7 4.61 9.45 -19.81
C SER A 7 4.15 9.25 -18.35
N ALA A 8 3.88 8.00 -17.97
CA ALA A 8 3.42 7.69 -16.63
C ALA A 8 4.55 8.00 -15.64
N ILE A 9 4.17 8.62 -14.52
CA ILE A 9 5.06 8.80 -13.38
C ILE A 9 5.49 7.40 -12.93
N ASP A 10 6.79 7.18 -12.80
CA ASP A 10 7.31 5.92 -12.25
C ASP A 10 6.75 5.75 -10.83
N ALA A 11 5.86 4.77 -10.66
CA ALA A 11 5.30 4.44 -9.36
C ALA A 11 6.32 3.64 -8.56
N ASN A 12 6.59 4.06 -7.32
CA ASN A 12 7.39 3.27 -6.40
C ASN A 12 6.50 2.28 -5.63
N LEU A 13 6.84 1.00 -5.65
CA LEU A 13 6.16 -0.02 -4.85
C LEU A 13 6.66 0.07 -3.40
N ILE A 14 5.74 0.35 -2.46
CA ILE A 14 6.06 0.42 -1.03
C ILE A 14 5.51 -0.76 -0.22
N THR A 15 4.53 -1.50 -0.76
CA THR A 15 4.00 -2.70 -0.12
C THR A 15 3.32 -3.57 -1.17
N GLU A 16 3.33 -4.88 -0.93
CA GLU A 16 2.62 -5.89 -1.73
C GLU A 16 2.07 -6.99 -0.82
N GLY A 17 1.45 -8.03 -1.39
CA GLY A 17 0.99 -9.19 -0.61
C GLY A 17 -0.28 -8.97 0.21
N LEU A 18 -0.96 -7.83 0.05
CA LEU A 18 -2.27 -7.60 0.66
C LEU A 18 -3.32 -8.44 -0.05
N ALA A 19 -4.15 -9.17 0.70
CA ALA A 19 -5.26 -9.93 0.15
C ALA A 19 -6.34 -8.99 -0.42
N PHE A 20 -6.66 -7.93 0.32
CA PHE A 20 -7.52 -6.85 -0.16
C PHE A 20 -7.21 -5.55 0.61
N GLY A 21 -6.19 -4.81 0.14
CA GLY A 21 -5.71 -3.58 0.75
C GLY A 21 -6.59 -2.38 0.39
N GLU A 22 -7.30 -1.84 1.37
CA GLU A 22 -8.30 -0.78 1.17
C GLU A 22 -8.23 0.30 2.25
N SER A 23 -9.02 1.36 2.05
CA SER A 23 -9.15 2.47 3.01
C SER A 23 -7.81 3.12 3.41
N PRO A 24 -6.95 3.50 2.44
CA PRO A 24 -5.65 4.10 2.74
C PRO A 24 -5.82 5.38 3.55
N ARG A 25 -5.05 5.54 4.63
CA ARG A 25 -4.99 6.76 5.45
C ARG A 25 -3.56 7.08 5.80
N TRP A 26 -3.17 8.34 5.67
CA TRP A 26 -1.87 8.79 6.15
C TRP A 26 -1.99 9.23 7.61
N HIS A 27 -1.15 8.69 8.48
CA HIS A 27 -1.10 9.05 9.89
C HIS A 27 0.29 8.76 10.47
N ASP A 28 0.83 9.74 11.20
CA ASP A 28 2.12 9.65 11.89
C ASP A 28 3.29 9.17 10.98
N GLY A 29 3.37 9.75 9.77
CA GLY A 29 4.43 9.41 8.81
C GLY A 29 4.32 8.04 8.16
N ARG A 30 3.21 7.32 8.36
CA ARG A 30 2.96 5.99 7.79
C ARG A 30 1.67 5.98 6.98
N LEU A 31 1.62 5.10 5.98
CA LEU A 31 0.41 4.72 5.26
C LEU A 31 -0.26 3.56 6.00
N TRP A 32 -1.49 3.76 6.42
CA TRP A 32 -2.32 2.75 7.07
C TRP A 32 -3.32 2.19 6.07
N VAL A 33 -3.46 0.87 6.04
CA VAL A 33 -4.39 0.16 5.15
C VAL A 33 -5.13 -0.93 5.92
N CYS A 34 -6.39 -1.15 5.56
CA CYS A 34 -7.15 -2.31 5.99
C CYS A 34 -6.89 -3.46 5.00
N ASN A 35 -6.28 -4.56 5.45
CA ASN A 35 -6.17 -5.79 4.67
C ASN A 35 -7.37 -6.69 4.95
N TRP A 36 -8.49 -6.42 4.27
CA TRP A 36 -9.77 -7.05 4.63
C TRP A 36 -9.79 -8.57 4.45
N GLY A 37 -9.00 -9.11 3.52
CA GLY A 37 -8.93 -10.56 3.30
C GLY A 37 -8.29 -11.34 4.44
N THR A 38 -7.54 -10.67 5.32
CA THR A 38 -6.86 -11.28 6.47
C THR A 38 -7.33 -10.72 7.82
N GLY A 39 -8.18 -9.68 7.81
CA GLY A 39 -8.63 -9.02 9.04
C GLY A 39 -7.53 -8.19 9.72
N GLU A 40 -6.54 -7.72 8.98
CA GLU A 40 -5.39 -6.99 9.53
C GLU A 40 -5.47 -5.50 9.25
N ILE A 41 -5.00 -4.69 10.21
CA ILE A 41 -4.65 -3.28 9.99
C ILE A 41 -3.13 -3.20 9.87
N VAL A 42 -2.64 -2.72 8.73
CA VAL A 42 -1.22 -2.69 8.40
C VAL A 42 -0.75 -1.24 8.27
N ALA A 43 0.39 -0.91 8.88
CA ALA A 43 1.05 0.38 8.73
C ALA A 43 2.38 0.22 7.98
N VAL A 44 2.54 0.97 6.89
CA VAL A 44 3.67 0.94 5.96
C VAL A 44 4.40 2.28 6.02
N ASP A 45 5.72 2.26 6.23
CA ASP A 45 6.54 3.48 6.17
C ASP A 45 6.98 3.85 4.74
N ALA A 46 7.72 4.95 4.60
CA ALA A 46 8.19 5.44 3.30
C ALA A 46 9.25 4.53 2.64
N ASP A 47 9.94 3.70 3.42
CA ASP A 47 10.94 2.74 2.95
C ASP A 47 10.31 1.38 2.58
N GLY A 48 9.00 1.24 2.83
CA GLY A 48 8.21 0.05 2.53
C GLY A 48 8.18 -1.00 3.65
N ASN A 49 8.66 -0.67 4.85
CA ASN A 49 8.55 -1.57 5.99
C ASN A 49 7.11 -1.60 6.48
N SER A 50 6.56 -2.80 6.60
CA SER A 50 5.16 -3.03 6.97
C SER A 50 5.06 -3.72 8.33
N GLU A 51 4.07 -3.31 9.13
CA GLU A 51 3.78 -3.88 10.44
C GLU A 51 2.28 -4.10 10.61
N ILE A 52 1.88 -5.24 11.16
CA ILE A 52 0.49 -5.50 11.55
C ILE A 52 0.24 -4.82 12.89
N MET A 53 -0.60 -3.79 12.88
CA MET A 53 -0.95 -3.00 14.07
C MET A 53 -2.09 -3.63 14.87
N LEU A 54 -2.95 -4.40 14.19
CA LEU A 54 -4.09 -5.09 14.78
C LEU A 54 -4.53 -6.26 13.88
N THR A 55 -4.97 -7.34 14.49
CA THR A 55 -5.74 -8.41 13.84
C THR A 55 -7.11 -8.51 14.50
N ILE A 56 -8.17 -8.52 13.70
CA ILE A 56 -9.57 -8.57 14.13
C ILE A 56 -10.09 -10.01 14.05
#